data_AF-A0A6B3CTR7-F1
#
_entry.id   AF-A0A6B3CTR7-F1
#
_cell.length_a   1.000
_cell.length_b   1.000
_cell.length_c   1.000
_cell.angle_alpha   90.00
_cell.angle_beta   90.00
_cell.angle_gamma   90.00
#
_symmetry.space_group_name_H-M   'P 1'
#
loop_
_entity.id
_entity.type
_entity.pdbx_description
1 polymer ?
#
loop_
_entity_poly.entity_id
_entity_poly.type
_entity_poly.pdbx_seq_one_letter_code
_entity_poly.pdbx_strand_id
1 'polypeptide(L)'
;MGPMTTEPRTFPPRSLCDVKATYARQAGCPSYFAQVVVDFEPWEEGVEFEVADTSGVPGWPAEWVSELHEAFGSGVREELAELDPGTTVAVAVILRSVKVHEVDSNPLAFRHAGRLAVRNALVEAYGPPPRPRRDRP
;
A
#
# COMPACT_ATOMS: atom_id res chain seq x y z
N MET A 1 32.87 -7.09 -11.13
CA MET A 1 31.59 -6.68 -10.53
C MET A 1 31.70 -6.95 -9.03
N GLY A 2 31.83 -5.93 -8.19
CA GLY A 2 31.81 -6.12 -6.74
C GLY A 2 30.40 -6.51 -6.28
N PRO A 3 30.24 -7.38 -5.28
CA PRO A 3 28.92 -7.64 -4.71
C PRO A 3 28.39 -6.32 -4.15
N MET A 4 27.26 -5.86 -4.66
CA MET A 4 26.47 -4.84 -3.97
C MET A 4 25.97 -5.50 -2.68
N THR A 5 26.69 -5.29 -1.58
CA THR A 5 26.17 -5.55 -0.24
C THR A 5 25.04 -4.57 -0.01
N THR A 6 23.83 -4.95 -0.43
CA THR A 6 22.60 -4.32 0.05
C THR A 6 22.55 -4.63 1.54
N GLU A 7 22.78 -3.61 2.38
CA GLU A 7 22.63 -3.76 3.83
C GLU A 7 21.25 -4.35 4.13
N PRO A 8 21.12 -5.24 5.14
CA PRO A 8 19.82 -5.76 5.54
C PRO A 8 18.94 -4.57 5.95
N ARG A 9 17.80 -4.43 5.28
CA ARG A 9 16.83 -3.36 5.53
C ARG A 9 15.59 -3.97 6.16
N THR A 10 15.08 -3.37 7.23
CA THR A 10 13.78 -3.75 7.80
C THR A 10 12.75 -2.72 7.41
N PHE A 11 11.61 -3.15 6.89
CA PHE A 11 10.48 -2.29 6.58
C PHE A 11 9.33 -2.48 7.59
N PRO A 12 8.79 -1.39 8.17
CA PRO A 12 9.29 -0.02 8.08
C PRO A 12 10.44 0.23 9.07
N PRO A 13 11.36 1.18 8.80
CA PRO A 13 12.48 1.47 9.70
C PRO A 13 12.09 2.32 10.92
N ARG A 14 10.89 2.91 10.89
CA ARG A 14 10.24 3.74 11.91
C ARG A 14 8.75 3.81 11.57
N SER A 15 7.91 4.25 12.51
CA SER A 15 6.50 4.50 12.20
C SER A 15 6.35 5.55 11.10
N LEU A 16 5.49 5.26 10.12
CA LEU A 16 5.08 6.14 9.03
C LEU A 16 3.57 6.35 9.18
N CYS A 17 3.16 7.57 9.48
CA CYS A 17 1.75 7.89 9.73
C CYS A 17 1.17 8.69 8.58
N ASP A 18 -0.13 8.56 8.37
CA ASP A 18 -0.91 9.30 7.37
C ASP A 18 -0.41 9.11 5.93
N VAL A 19 0.11 7.93 5.60
CA VAL A 19 0.54 7.60 4.23
C VAL A 19 -0.68 7.54 3.33
N LYS A 20 -0.75 8.48 2.39
CA LYS A 20 -1.87 8.60 1.44
C LYS A 20 -1.57 7.83 0.17
N ALA A 21 -2.52 7.02 -0.28
CA ALA A 21 -2.50 6.42 -1.61
C ALA A 21 -3.82 6.71 -2.33
N THR A 22 -3.73 7.14 -3.59
CA THR A 22 -4.88 7.37 -4.45
C THR A 22 -4.66 6.66 -5.77
N TYR A 23 -5.42 5.59 -5.98
CA TYR A 23 -5.49 4.90 -7.26
C TYR A 23 -6.70 5.43 -8.03
N ALA A 24 -6.44 6.26 -9.03
CA ALA A 24 -7.45 6.79 -9.93
C ALA A 24 -7.01 6.51 -11.37
N ARG A 25 -7.76 5.67 -12.09
CA ARG A 25 -7.46 5.33 -13.49
C ARG A 25 -8.68 5.59 -14.36
N GLN A 26 -8.54 6.59 -15.22
CA GLN A 26 -9.51 6.95 -16.26
C GLN A 26 -8.95 6.52 -17.63
N ALA A 27 -8.82 5.21 -17.86
CA ALA A 27 -8.34 4.70 -19.15
C ALA A 27 -9.47 4.37 -20.15
N GLY A 28 -10.71 4.76 -19.82
CA GLY A 28 -11.96 4.33 -20.49
C GLY A 28 -12.86 3.57 -19.52
N CYS A 29 -14.16 3.43 -19.82
CA CYS A 29 -15.06 2.64 -18.97
C CYS A 29 -14.63 1.17 -18.92
N PRO A 30 -14.53 0.56 -17.72
CA PRO A 30 -14.79 1.13 -16.40
C PRO A 30 -13.60 1.94 -15.84
N SER A 31 -13.91 3.07 -15.19
CA SER A 31 -12.97 3.82 -14.35
C SER A 31 -12.72 3.09 -13.03
N TYR A 32 -11.55 3.35 -12.44
CA TYR A 32 -11.19 2.83 -11.12
C TYR A 32 -10.90 3.98 -10.17
N PHE A 33 -11.44 3.91 -8.96
CA PHE A 33 -11.16 4.85 -7.89
C PHE A 33 -11.02 4.16 -6.53
N ALA A 34 -9.93 4.47 -5.83
CA ALA A 34 -9.73 4.18 -4.42
C ALA A 34 -8.79 5.22 -3.82
N GLN A 35 -9.17 5.83 -2.70
CA GLN A 35 -8.26 6.65 -1.88
C GLN A 35 -8.24 6.11 -0.46
N VAL A 36 -7.05 5.98 0.10
CA VAL A 36 -6.82 5.40 1.42
C VAL A 36 -5.79 6.22 2.19
N VAL A 37 -5.93 6.20 3.52
CA VAL A 37 -4.92 6.69 4.47
C VAL A 37 -4.56 5.53 5.37
N VAL A 38 -3.26 5.27 5.51
CA VAL A 38 -2.75 4.10 6.23
C VAL A 38 -1.50 4.46 7.01
N ASP A 39 -1.34 3.81 8.16
CA ASP A 39 -0.13 3.88 8.96
C ASP A 39 0.66 2.58 8.82
N PHE A 40 1.99 2.69 8.81
CA PHE A 40 2.91 1.54 8.81
C PHE A 40 3.78 1.64 10.06
N GLU A 41 3.65 0.68 10.95
CA GLU A 41 4.40 0.61 12.21
C GLU A 41 5.35 -0.58 12.21
N PRO A 42 6.57 -0.45 12.77
CA PRO A 42 7.45 -1.60 12.97
C PRO A 42 6.76 -2.67 13.81
N TRP A 43 6.91 -3.94 13.42
CA TRP A 43 6.32 -5.09 14.10
C TRP A 43 7.35 -6.18 14.40
N GLU A 44 6.92 -7.24 15.09
CA GLU A 44 7.80 -8.35 15.48
C GLU A 44 8.27 -9.16 14.26
N GLU A 45 7.34 -9.61 13.41
CA GLU A 45 7.62 -10.36 12.19
C GLU A 45 6.41 -10.31 11.24
N GLY A 46 6.66 -10.37 9.93
CA GLY A 46 5.62 -10.55 8.92
C GLY A 46 4.76 -9.30 8.71
N VAL A 47 3.49 -9.52 8.36
CA VAL A 47 2.52 -8.46 8.05
C VAL A 47 1.29 -8.64 8.91
N GLU A 48 1.14 -7.77 9.90
CA GLU A 48 -0.11 -7.61 10.65
C GLU A 48 -0.98 -6.56 9.95
N PHE A 49 -2.29 -6.80 9.85
CA PHE A 49 -3.20 -5.90 9.15
C PHE A 49 -4.43 -5.61 10.00
N GLU A 50 -4.59 -4.34 10.34
CA GLU A 50 -5.69 -3.85 11.17
C GLU A 50 -6.49 -2.79 10.42
N VAL A 51 -7.78 -2.74 10.71
CA VAL A 51 -8.69 -1.71 10.21
C VAL A 51 -9.14 -0.88 11.39
N ALA A 52 -8.83 0.42 11.37
CA ALA A 52 -9.29 1.33 12.40
C ALA A 52 -10.82 1.47 12.34
N ASP A 53 -11.48 1.65 13.50
CA ASP A 53 -12.93 1.88 13.58
C ASP A 53 -13.41 3.07 12.74
N THR A 54 -12.51 4.01 12.45
CA THR A 54 -12.77 5.18 11.60
C THR A 54 -12.83 4.88 10.10
N SER A 55 -12.52 3.66 9.67
CA SER A 55 -12.47 3.26 8.26
C SER A 55 -13.80 2.81 7.66
N GLY A 56 -14.90 2.91 8.42
CA GLY A 56 -16.25 2.72 7.88
C GLY A 56 -16.63 3.80 6.86
N VAL A 57 -17.53 3.47 5.93
CA VAL A 57 -18.04 4.42 4.93
C VAL A 57 -19.55 4.64 5.16
N PRO A 58 -19.96 5.83 5.64
CA PRO A 58 -21.37 6.14 5.84
C PRO A 58 -22.18 5.98 4.54
N GLY A 59 -23.34 5.31 4.65
CA GLY A 59 -24.23 5.07 3.51
C GLY A 59 -23.92 3.81 2.69
N TRP A 60 -22.89 3.04 3.06
CA TRP A 60 -22.52 1.80 2.39
C TRP A 60 -22.70 0.57 3.28
N PRO A 61 -23.04 -0.60 2.72
CA PRO A 61 -23.14 -1.84 3.48
C PRO A 61 -21.80 -2.24 4.11
N ALA A 62 -21.80 -2.65 5.38
CA ALA A 62 -20.58 -3.03 6.09
C ALA A 62 -19.83 -4.17 5.38
N GLU A 63 -20.55 -5.20 4.92
CA GLU A 63 -19.97 -6.33 4.17
C GLU A 63 -19.21 -5.87 2.92
N TRP A 64 -19.80 -4.94 2.15
CA TRP A 64 -19.15 -4.40 0.95
C TRP A 64 -17.90 -3.60 1.29
N VAL A 65 -17.93 -2.82 2.36
CA VAL A 65 -16.75 -2.07 2.84
C VAL A 65 -15.66 -3.04 3.32
N SER A 66 -16.03 -4.12 4.01
CA SER A 66 -15.09 -5.18 4.43
C SER A 66 -14.41 -5.84 3.23
N GLU A 67 -15.13 -6.12 2.13
CA GLU A 67 -14.52 -6.63 0.90
C GLU A 67 -13.45 -5.68 0.34
N LEU A 68 -13.67 -4.36 0.43
CA LEU A 68 -12.67 -3.37 0.00
C LEU A 68 -11.46 -3.34 0.93
N HIS A 69 -11.67 -3.49 2.25
CA HIS A 69 -10.57 -3.58 3.23
C HIS A 69 -9.72 -4.83 3.01
N GLU A 70 -10.35 -5.99 2.77
CA GLU A 70 -9.65 -7.23 2.45
C GLU A 70 -8.85 -7.11 1.15
N ALA A 71 -9.45 -6.53 0.11
CA ALA A 71 -8.77 -6.31 -1.16
C ALA A 71 -7.56 -5.38 -1.01
N PHE A 72 -7.69 -4.30 -0.22
CA PHE A 72 -6.57 -3.44 0.14
C PHE A 72 -5.45 -4.22 0.85
N GLY A 73 -5.79 -4.99 1.89
CA GLY A 73 -4.83 -5.80 2.64
C GLY A 73 -4.14 -6.87 1.77
N SER A 74 -4.84 -7.45 0.80
CA SER A 74 -4.25 -8.34 -0.21
C SER A 74 -3.22 -7.61 -1.07
N GLY A 75 -3.54 -6.41 -1.54
CA GLY A 75 -2.61 -5.58 -2.31
C GLY A 75 -1.35 -5.19 -1.53
N VAL A 76 -1.50 -4.87 -0.24
CA VAL A 76 -0.38 -4.60 0.66
C VAL A 76 0.54 -5.83 0.77
N ARG A 77 -0.02 -7.00 1.09
CA ARG A 77 0.76 -8.24 1.24
C ARG A 77 1.50 -8.63 -0.04
N GLU A 78 0.86 -8.44 -1.19
CA GLU A 78 1.47 -8.71 -2.49
C GLU A 78 2.68 -7.82 -2.76
N GLU A 79 2.55 -6.51 -2.55
CA GLU A 79 3.67 -5.59 -2.80
C GLU A 79 4.83 -5.84 -1.82
N LEU A 80 4.52 -6.17 -0.56
CA LEU A 80 5.53 -6.53 0.43
C LEU A 80 6.25 -7.85 0.08
N ALA A 81 5.55 -8.82 -0.50
CA ALA A 81 6.14 -10.07 -0.96
C ALA A 81 7.02 -9.90 -2.22
N GLU A 82 6.82 -8.83 -2.97
CA GLU A 82 7.62 -8.47 -4.16
C GLU A 82 8.89 -7.65 -3.82
N LEU A 83 9.13 -7.32 -2.54
CA LEU A 83 10.33 -6.59 -2.12
C LEU A 83 11.62 -7.40 -2.32
N ASP A 84 12.74 -6.68 -2.43
CA ASP A 84 14.06 -7.28 -2.55
C ASP A 84 14.29 -8.32 -1.43
N PRO A 85 14.83 -9.51 -1.73
CA PRO A 85 15.04 -10.58 -0.74
C PRO A 85 15.90 -10.20 0.48
N GLY A 86 16.61 -9.07 0.43
CA GLY A 86 17.35 -8.50 1.56
C GLY A 86 16.53 -7.60 2.48
N THR A 87 15.24 -7.42 2.22
CA THR A 87 14.33 -6.60 3.03
C THR A 87 13.51 -7.48 3.96
N THR A 88 13.76 -7.37 5.26
CA THR A 88 12.92 -8.00 6.29
C THR A 88 11.60 -7.25 6.40
N VAL A 89 10.50 -7.95 6.17
CA VAL A 89 9.14 -7.42 6.36
C VAL A 89 8.69 -7.75 7.78
N ALA A 90 8.54 -6.71 8.59
CA ALA A 90 8.06 -6.81 9.96
C ALA A 90 7.23 -5.55 10.25
N VAL A 91 5.97 -5.57 9.82
CA VAL A 91 5.12 -4.38 9.76
C VAL A 91 3.70 -4.65 10.22
N ALA A 92 3.17 -3.73 11.03
CA ALA A 92 1.74 -3.60 11.29
C ALA A 92 1.19 -2.49 10.40
N VAL A 93 0.11 -2.79 9.68
CA VAL A 93 -0.51 -1.90 8.71
C VAL A 93 -1.90 -1.54 9.20
N ILE A 94 -2.10 -0.27 9.57
CA ILE A 94 -3.37 0.21 10.13
C ILE A 94 -4.09 1.05 9.09
N LEU A 95 -5.16 0.51 8.50
CA LEU A 95 -6.00 1.26 7.57
C LEU A 95 -6.87 2.26 8.36
N ARG A 96 -6.59 3.56 8.21
CA ARG A 96 -7.18 4.64 9.01
C ARG A 96 -8.46 5.21 8.42
N SER A 97 -8.49 5.34 7.09
CA SER A 97 -9.69 5.78 6.38
C SER A 97 -9.66 5.35 4.92
N VAL A 98 -10.85 5.20 4.35
CA VAL A 98 -11.07 4.95 2.94
C VAL A 98 -12.04 5.96 2.37
N LYS A 99 -11.85 6.34 1.11
CA LYS A 99 -12.84 7.06 0.32
C LYS A 99 -13.19 6.26 -0.92
N VAL A 100 -14.49 6.17 -1.16
CA VAL A 100 -15.07 5.42 -2.27
C VAL A 100 -15.81 6.37 -3.21
N HIS A 101 -15.96 5.94 -4.46
CA HIS A 101 -16.84 6.54 -5.45
C HIS A 101 -17.88 5.49 -5.85
N GLU A 102 -19.14 5.91 -5.99
CA GLU A 102 -20.28 4.99 -6.11
C GLU A 102 -20.14 4.00 -7.28
N VAL A 103 -19.61 4.48 -8.40
CA VAL A 103 -19.54 3.70 -9.65
C VAL A 103 -18.15 3.13 -9.90
N ASP A 104 -17.10 3.77 -9.38
CA ASP A 104 -15.72 3.48 -9.78
C ASP A 104 -14.91 2.72 -8.72
N SER A 105 -15.42 2.63 -7.49
CA SER A 105 -14.76 1.86 -6.42
C SER A 105 -15.15 0.40 -6.47
N ASN A 106 -14.13 -0.45 -6.48
CA ASN A 106 -14.26 -1.90 -6.51
C ASN A 106 -13.03 -2.56 -5.86
N PRO A 107 -13.09 -3.86 -5.55
CA PRO A 107 -11.97 -4.58 -4.92
C PRO A 107 -10.65 -4.45 -5.70
N LEU A 108 -10.68 -4.45 -7.03
CA LEU A 108 -9.46 -4.32 -7.84
C LEU A 108 -8.80 -2.94 -7.65
N ALA A 109 -9.59 -1.86 -7.58
CA ALA A 109 -9.07 -0.52 -7.28
C ALA A 109 -8.40 -0.45 -5.89
N PHE A 110 -9.02 -1.09 -4.89
CA PHE A 110 -8.49 -1.12 -3.51
C PHE A 110 -7.24 -1.98 -3.38
N ARG A 111 -7.16 -3.11 -4.08
CA ARG A 111 -5.94 -3.92 -4.19
C ARG A 111 -4.78 -3.14 -4.81
N HIS A 112 -5.05 -2.37 -5.88
CA HIS A 112 -4.04 -1.48 -6.44
C HIS A 112 -3.66 -0.33 -5.49
N ALA A 113 -4.60 0.21 -4.73
CA ALA A 113 -4.31 1.20 -3.70
C ALA A 113 -3.43 0.64 -2.57
N GLY A 114 -3.61 -0.63 -2.18
CA GLY A 114 -2.75 -1.34 -1.23
C GLY A 114 -1.30 -1.41 -1.68
N ARG A 115 -1.08 -1.85 -2.92
CA ARG A 115 0.25 -1.85 -3.54
C ARG A 115 0.87 -0.45 -3.59
N LEU A 116 0.07 0.55 -3.99
CA LEU A 116 0.52 1.94 -4.06
C LEU A 116 0.88 2.52 -2.69
N ALA A 117 0.15 2.15 -1.63
CA ALA A 117 0.43 2.61 -0.27
C ALA A 117 1.79 2.12 0.22
N VAL A 118 2.11 0.84 0.00
CA VAL A 118 3.44 0.28 0.31
C VAL A 118 4.54 1.02 -0.46
N ARG A 119 4.35 1.28 -1.76
CA ARG A 119 5.31 2.06 -2.55
C ARG A 119 5.52 3.47 -2.02
N ASN A 120 4.45 4.16 -1.64
CA ASN A 120 4.53 5.50 -1.07
C ASN A 120 5.28 5.48 0.27
N ALA A 121 5.01 4.49 1.12
CA ALA A 121 5.71 4.29 2.39
C ALA A 121 7.20 3.99 2.20
N LEU A 122 7.57 3.16 1.22
CA LEU A 122 8.98 2.90 0.87
C LEU A 122 9.71 4.17 0.41
N VAL A 123 9.04 5.00 -0.41
CA VAL A 123 9.58 6.29 -0.84
C VAL A 123 9.76 7.24 0.34
N GLU A 124 8.82 7.27 1.28
CA GLU A 124 8.95 8.08 2.49
C GLU A 124 10.06 7.57 3.43
N ALA A 125 10.21 6.25 3.55
CA ALA A 125 11.20 5.62 4.41
C ALA A 125 12.64 5.74 3.89
N TYR A 126 12.84 5.52 2.59
CA TYR A 126 14.17 5.32 1.99
C TYR A 126 14.47 6.25 0.81
N GLY A 127 13.51 7.09 0.40
CA GLY A 127 13.61 7.91 -0.80
C GLY A 127 13.16 7.18 -2.08
N PRO A 128 13.07 7.91 -3.22
CA PRO A 128 12.63 7.32 -4.48
C PRO A 128 13.60 6.25 -4.96
N PRO A 129 13.11 5.19 -5.64
CA PRO A 129 14.00 4.20 -6.24
C PRO A 129 14.97 4.87 -7.22
N PRO A 130 16.22 4.38 -7.33
CA PRO A 130 17.16 4.92 -8.29
C PRO A 130 16.56 4.85 -9.70
N ARG A 131 16.51 5.99 -10.39
CA ARG A 131 15.98 6.04 -11.75
C ARG A 131 16.84 5.14 -12.63
N PRO A 132 16.25 4.24 -13.45
CA PRO A 132 17.03 3.51 -14.44
C PRO A 132 17.77 4.54 -15.30
N ARG A 133 19.09 4.36 -15.47
CA ARG A 133 19.88 5.20 -16.36
C ARG A 133 19.25 5.05 -17.74
N ARG A 134 18.67 6.14 -18.24
CA ARG A 134 18.12 6.18 -19.58
C ARG A 134 19.33 6.21 -20.51
N ASP A 135 19.80 5.05 -20.91
CA ASP A 135 20.82 4.94 -21.95
C ASP A 135 20.17 5.53 -23.21
N ARG A 136 20.59 6.76 -23.53
CA ARG A 136 20.18 7.44 -24.76
C ARG A 136 20.97 6.78 -25.90
N PRO A 137 20.32 6.30 -26.96
CA PRO A 137 21.01 5.84 -28.17
C PRO A 137 21.75 6.97 -28.88
#